data_AF-A0A2I8A7L0-F1
#
_entry.id   AF-A0A2I8A7L0-F1
#
_cell.length_a   1.000
_cell.length_b   1.000
_cell.length_c   1.000
_cell.angle_alpha   90.00
_cell.angle_beta   90.00
_cell.angle_gamma   90.00
#
_symmetry.space_group_name_H-M   'P 1'
#
loop_
_entity.id
_entity.type
_entity.pdbx_description
1 polymer ?
#
loop_
_entity_poly.entity_id
_entity_poly.type
_entity_poly.pdbx_seq_one_letter_code
_entity_poly.pdbx_strand_id
1 'polypeptide(L)'
;MTKQSNYGYKAQGYMTNADDIETARQRVADHDKQVAETARKVAEELAFERKSKQKVLELLHQFIKAKIKIGNLTADDVANVYSRFNLSYNPEILELIYVRWAVMLLSHPQYGVELAGHRVGNGGLIWRGKSYKTSTDLYIDIQKLLGNDPLDSQVWFDYCLQSIFDDGTFLPAEIELDRFSSFMYQLKELVKLEANPIDIPDKSELTASDMFFIASLFNVV
;
A
#
# COMPACT_ATOMS: atom_id res chain seq x y z
N MET A 1 -77.14 29.46 50.33
CA MET A 1 -77.25 28.00 50.53
C MET A 1 -76.30 27.32 49.56
N THR A 2 -75.20 26.81 50.10
CA THR A 2 -74.03 26.26 49.41
C THR A 2 -74.26 24.78 49.10
N LYS A 3 -74.04 24.34 47.85
CA LYS A 3 -73.88 22.92 47.52
C LYS A 3 -72.45 22.69 47.05
N GLN A 4 -71.62 22.16 47.94
CA GLN A 4 -70.31 21.61 47.61
C GLN A 4 -70.49 20.30 46.85
N SER A 5 -69.94 20.22 45.64
CA SER A 5 -69.80 18.98 44.87
C SER A 5 -68.46 18.34 45.23
N ASN A 6 -68.50 17.22 45.95
CA ASN A 6 -67.37 16.36 46.25
C ASN A 6 -67.10 15.45 45.03
N TYR A 7 -66.12 15.81 44.20
CA TYR A 7 -65.47 14.84 43.30
C TYR A 7 -64.23 14.29 44.01
N GLY A 8 -64.43 13.18 44.72
CA GLY A 8 -63.35 12.39 45.29
C GLY A 8 -62.55 11.72 44.18
N TYR A 9 -61.34 12.22 43.93
CA TYR A 9 -60.30 11.43 43.27
C TYR A 9 -59.97 10.24 44.18
N LYS A 10 -60.46 9.05 43.83
CA LYS A 10 -59.89 7.81 44.36
C LYS A 10 -58.49 7.68 43.77
N ALA A 11 -57.48 8.06 44.55
CA ALA A 11 -56.11 7.63 44.31
C ALA A 11 -56.08 6.10 44.45
N GLN A 12 -56.23 5.39 43.33
CA GLN A 12 -55.88 3.98 43.23
C GLN A 12 -54.38 3.91 43.46
N GLY A 13 -53.99 3.48 44.66
CA GLY A 13 -52.60 3.30 45.03
C GLY A 13 -51.95 2.27 44.12
N TYR A 14 -51.04 2.73 43.27
CA TYR A 14 -50.00 1.88 42.71
C TYR A 14 -49.01 1.59 43.84
N MET A 15 -49.34 0.66 44.72
CA MET A 15 -48.32 -0.03 45.49
C MET A 15 -47.65 -1.01 44.54
N THR A 16 -46.64 -0.54 43.80
CA THR A 16 -45.59 -1.43 43.30
C THR A 16 -44.94 -2.04 44.53
N ASN A 17 -45.07 -3.36 44.72
CA ASN A 17 -44.43 -4.05 45.83
C ASN A 17 -42.92 -3.76 45.77
N ALA A 18 -42.28 -3.56 46.93
CA ALA A 18 -40.83 -3.40 46.99
C ALA A 18 -40.11 -4.56 46.29
N ASP A 19 -40.69 -5.75 46.36
CA ASP A 19 -40.26 -6.97 45.66
C ASP A 19 -40.32 -6.84 44.13
N ASP A 20 -41.30 -6.12 43.57
CA ASP A 20 -41.41 -5.88 42.12
C ASP A 20 -40.32 -4.92 41.63
N ILE A 21 -39.95 -3.92 42.45
CA ILE A 21 -38.88 -2.96 42.14
C ILE A 21 -37.51 -3.65 42.23
N GLU A 22 -37.30 -4.50 43.22
CA GLU A 22 -36.06 -5.27 43.37
C GLU A 22 -35.88 -6.30 42.25
N THR A 23 -36.95 -7.00 41.89
CA THR A 23 -36.97 -7.93 40.74
C THR A 23 -36.70 -7.20 39.43
N ALA A 24 -37.27 -6.00 39.22
CA ALA A 24 -37.00 -5.19 38.04
C ALA A 24 -35.54 -4.71 37.98
N ARG A 25 -34.95 -4.31 39.12
CA ARG A 25 -33.53 -3.93 39.20
C ARG A 25 -32.60 -5.10 38.91
N GLN A 26 -32.91 -6.30 39.41
CA GLN A 26 -32.14 -7.51 39.10
C GLN A 26 -32.20 -7.86 37.61
N ARG A 27 -33.38 -7.77 36.97
CA ARG A 27 -33.52 -8.00 35.53
C ARG A 27 -32.72 -7.01 34.68
N VAL A 28 -32.69 -5.73 35.06
CA VAL A 28 -31.86 -4.72 34.39
C VAL A 28 -30.37 -5.03 34.59
N ALA A 29 -29.94 -5.35 35.81
CA ALA A 29 -28.55 -5.71 36.09
C ALA A 29 -28.10 -6.98 35.36
N ASP A 30 -28.97 -7.99 35.23
CA ASP A 30 -28.68 -9.22 34.49
C ASP A 30 -28.67 -8.97 32.97
N HIS A 31 -29.57 -8.14 32.46
CA HIS A 31 -29.55 -7.69 31.07
C HIS A 31 -28.25 -6.90 30.76
N ASP A 32 -27.85 -5.97 31.63
CA ASP A 32 -26.62 -5.19 31.46
C ASP A 32 -25.36 -6.07 31.50
N LYS A 33 -25.34 -7.10 32.38
CA LYS A 33 -24.28 -8.12 32.38
C LYS A 33 -24.24 -8.92 31.08
N GLN A 34 -25.39 -9.36 30.57
CA GLN A 34 -25.47 -10.08 29.30
C GLN A 34 -25.00 -9.23 28.12
N VAL A 35 -25.40 -7.95 28.06
CA VAL A 35 -24.94 -7.01 27.04
C VAL A 35 -23.43 -6.79 27.15
N ALA A 36 -22.89 -6.61 28.35
CA ALA A 36 -21.46 -6.46 28.57
C ALA A 36 -20.67 -7.72 28.18
N GLU A 37 -21.19 -8.91 28.48
CA GLU A 37 -20.55 -10.19 28.11
C GLU A 37 -20.57 -10.41 26.60
N THR A 38 -21.69 -10.12 25.93
CA THR A 38 -21.78 -10.18 24.46
C THR A 38 -20.84 -9.17 23.81
N ALA A 39 -20.79 -7.93 24.32
CA ALA A 39 -19.85 -6.92 23.82
C ALA A 39 -18.39 -7.36 23.99
N ARG A 40 -18.05 -8.02 25.11
CA ARG A 40 -16.71 -8.57 25.35
C ARG A 40 -16.38 -9.69 24.37
N LYS A 41 -17.30 -10.64 24.15
CA LYS A 41 -17.12 -11.74 23.18
C LYS A 41 -16.92 -11.22 21.76
N VAL A 42 -17.74 -10.26 21.33
CA VAL A 42 -17.58 -9.62 20.01
C VAL A 42 -16.24 -8.91 19.89
N ALA A 43 -15.79 -8.20 20.93
CA ALA A 43 -14.48 -7.54 20.92
C ALA A 43 -13.32 -8.55 20.87
N GLU A 44 -13.41 -9.67 21.62
CA GLU A 44 -12.44 -10.76 21.58
C GLU A 44 -12.38 -11.43 20.20
N GLU A 45 -13.52 -11.70 19.58
CA GLU A 45 -13.62 -12.26 18.22
C GLU A 45 -13.01 -11.32 17.18
N LEU A 46 -13.34 -10.03 17.22
CA LEU A 46 -12.76 -9.03 16.32
C LEU A 46 -11.24 -8.88 16.51
N ALA A 47 -10.76 -8.92 17.75
CA ALA A 47 -9.33 -8.88 18.04
C ALA A 47 -8.61 -10.13 17.51
N PHE A 48 -9.23 -11.30 17.69
CA PHE A 48 -8.73 -12.56 17.15
C PHE A 48 -8.68 -12.55 15.62
N GLU A 49 -9.74 -12.07 14.97
CA GLU A 49 -9.81 -11.95 13.51
C GLU A 49 -8.71 -11.03 12.96
N ARG A 50 -8.50 -9.86 13.58
CA ARG A 50 -7.42 -8.94 13.20
C ARG A 50 -6.05 -9.60 13.34
N LYS A 51 -5.79 -10.28 14.46
CA LYS A 51 -4.53 -10.98 14.70
C LYS A 51 -4.31 -12.12 13.70
N SER A 52 -5.37 -12.85 13.35
CA SER A 52 -5.34 -13.90 12.34
C SER A 52 -4.98 -13.33 10.97
N LYS A 53 -5.66 -12.26 10.54
CA LYS A 53 -5.37 -11.55 9.28
C LYS A 53 -3.92 -11.08 9.21
N GLN A 54 -3.42 -10.45 10.26
CA GLN A 54 -2.03 -9.99 10.30
C GLN A 54 -1.03 -11.14 10.10
N LYS A 55 -1.22 -12.26 10.81
CA LYS A 55 -0.37 -13.46 10.65
C LYS A 55 -0.40 -14.02 9.24
N VAL A 56 -1.58 -14.04 8.60
CA VAL A 56 -1.71 -14.46 7.21
C VAL A 56 -0.91 -13.53 6.30
N LEU A 57 -1.02 -12.21 6.47
CA LEU A 57 -0.29 -11.24 5.65
C LEU A 57 1.24 -11.36 5.82
N GLU A 58 1.70 -11.58 7.05
CA GLU A 58 3.12 -11.83 7.34
C GLU A 58 3.61 -13.12 6.66
N LEU A 59 2.84 -14.20 6.74
CA LEU A 59 3.15 -15.45 6.05
C LEU A 59 3.23 -15.26 4.53
N LEU A 60 2.29 -14.52 3.94
CA LEU A 60 2.28 -14.26 2.49
C LEU A 60 3.47 -13.41 2.05
N HIS A 61 3.89 -12.42 2.85
CA HIS A 61 5.13 -11.68 2.62
C HIS A 61 6.35 -12.60 2.63
N GLN A 62 6.46 -13.47 3.64
CA GLN A 62 7.55 -14.43 3.75
C GLN A 62 7.55 -15.43 2.58
N PHE A 63 6.37 -15.86 2.14
CA PHE A 63 6.21 -16.75 1.00
C PHE A 63 6.77 -16.13 -0.29
N ILE A 64 6.37 -14.90 -0.64
CA ILE A 64 6.90 -14.22 -1.85
C ILE A 64 8.41 -14.00 -1.72
N LYS A 65 8.89 -13.52 -0.57
CA LYS A 65 10.33 -13.32 -0.34
C LYS A 65 11.12 -14.61 -0.50
N ALA A 66 10.61 -15.73 0.01
CA ALA A 66 11.23 -17.04 -0.17
C ALA A 66 11.23 -17.47 -1.65
N LYS A 67 10.11 -17.31 -2.36
CA LYS A 67 9.99 -17.63 -3.79
C LYS A 67 10.95 -16.82 -4.66
N ILE A 68 11.13 -15.53 -4.36
CA ILE A 68 12.11 -14.66 -5.02
C ILE A 68 13.53 -15.17 -4.73
N LYS A 69 13.84 -15.42 -3.46
CA LYS A 69 15.19 -15.87 -3.01
C LYS A 69 15.65 -17.19 -3.64
N ILE A 70 14.71 -18.09 -3.96
CA ILE A 70 15.03 -19.36 -4.61
C ILE A 70 14.80 -19.33 -6.14
N GLY A 71 14.45 -18.17 -6.70
CA GLY A 71 14.31 -17.97 -8.14
C GLY A 71 13.11 -18.67 -8.79
N ASN A 72 12.08 -19.06 -8.01
CA ASN A 72 10.93 -19.82 -8.52
C ASN A 72 9.58 -19.08 -8.39
N LEU A 73 9.61 -17.76 -8.21
CA LEU A 73 8.40 -16.94 -8.23
C LEU A 73 7.70 -17.03 -9.58
N THR A 74 6.40 -17.32 -9.54
CA THR A 74 5.49 -17.39 -10.70
C THR A 74 4.45 -16.27 -10.66
N ALA A 75 3.81 -15.98 -11.79
CA ALA A 75 2.74 -14.98 -11.87
C ALA A 75 1.51 -15.39 -11.04
N ASP A 76 1.19 -16.68 -10.99
CA ASP A 76 0.09 -17.20 -10.17
C ASP A 76 0.36 -17.03 -8.67
N ASP A 77 1.61 -17.25 -8.22
CA ASP A 77 2.00 -16.97 -6.83
C ASP A 77 1.74 -15.50 -6.49
N VAL A 78 2.14 -14.58 -7.37
CA VAL A 78 1.95 -13.14 -7.16
C VAL A 78 0.47 -12.77 -7.18
N ALA A 79 -0.30 -13.22 -8.18
CA ALA A 79 -1.72 -12.90 -8.28
C ALA A 79 -2.50 -13.36 -7.04
N ASN A 80 -2.22 -14.58 -6.56
CA ASN A 80 -2.84 -15.12 -5.35
C ASN A 80 -2.51 -14.28 -4.10
N VAL A 81 -1.25 -13.89 -3.93
CA VAL A 81 -0.84 -13.08 -2.76
C VAL A 81 -1.35 -11.64 -2.87
N TYR A 82 -1.17 -11.01 -4.03
CA TYR A 82 -1.55 -9.63 -4.27
C TYR A 82 -3.06 -9.43 -4.10
N SER A 83 -3.90 -10.40 -4.51
CA SER A 83 -5.34 -10.36 -4.28
C SER A 83 -5.70 -10.26 -2.79
N ARG A 84 -4.95 -10.92 -1.90
CA ARG A 84 -5.17 -10.87 -0.45
C ARG A 84 -4.68 -9.57 0.16
N PHE A 85 -3.58 -9.03 -0.36
CA PHE A 85 -3.05 -7.74 0.06
C PHE A 85 -3.99 -6.61 -0.36
N ASN A 86 -4.54 -6.66 -1.56
CA ASN A 86 -5.48 -5.66 -2.08
C ASN A 86 -6.76 -5.54 -1.22
N LEU A 87 -7.16 -6.62 -0.55
CA LEU A 87 -8.31 -6.61 0.38
C LEU A 87 -7.96 -6.03 1.77
N SER A 88 -6.68 -5.91 2.11
CA SER A 88 -6.22 -5.63 3.47
C SER A 88 -5.46 -4.31 3.60
N TYR A 89 -4.80 -3.86 2.53
CA TYR A 89 -3.97 -2.67 2.51
C TYR A 89 -4.55 -1.57 1.62
N ASN A 90 -4.15 -0.34 1.89
CA ASN A 90 -4.44 0.79 1.02
C ASN A 90 -3.52 0.77 -0.23
N PRO A 91 -3.85 1.52 -1.29
CA PRO A 91 -3.07 1.53 -2.53
C PRO A 91 -1.59 1.90 -2.34
N GLU A 92 -1.28 2.84 -1.44
CA GLU A 92 0.10 3.29 -1.20
C GLU A 92 1.00 2.17 -0.65
N ILE A 93 0.47 1.33 0.23
CA ILE A 93 1.21 0.16 0.75
C ILE A 93 1.37 -0.89 -0.36
N LEU A 94 0.38 -1.06 -1.23
CA LEU A 94 0.47 -1.99 -2.36
C LEU A 94 1.54 -1.57 -3.37
N GLU A 95 1.62 -0.28 -3.69
CA GLU A 95 2.69 0.31 -4.50
C GLU A 95 4.07 0.02 -3.89
N LEU A 96 4.24 0.28 -2.60
CA LEU A 96 5.49 0.00 -1.89
C LEU A 96 5.86 -1.49 -1.99
N ILE A 97 4.90 -2.39 -1.78
CA ILE A 97 5.12 -3.84 -1.86
C ILE A 97 5.50 -4.26 -3.28
N TYR A 98 4.81 -3.74 -4.29
CA TYR A 98 5.09 -4.01 -5.70
C TYR A 98 6.52 -3.62 -6.06
N VAL A 99 6.90 -2.38 -5.75
CA VAL A 99 8.25 -1.87 -6.04
C VAL A 99 9.31 -2.65 -5.25
N ARG A 100 9.04 -3.02 -3.99
CA ARG A 100 9.95 -3.89 -3.22
C ARG A 100 10.18 -5.21 -3.92
N TRP A 101 9.13 -5.89 -4.39
CA TRP A 101 9.28 -7.16 -5.10
C TRP A 101 10.01 -7.01 -6.41
N ALA A 102 9.75 -5.94 -7.17
CA ALA A 102 10.48 -5.63 -8.39
C ALA A 102 11.98 -5.45 -8.09
N VAL A 103 12.33 -4.62 -7.10
CA VAL A 103 13.72 -4.41 -6.71
C VAL A 103 14.38 -5.72 -6.26
N MET A 104 13.71 -6.55 -5.44
CA MET A 104 14.23 -7.85 -5.03
C MET A 104 14.52 -8.79 -6.20
N LEU A 105 13.67 -8.77 -7.24
CA LEU A 105 13.86 -9.57 -8.45
C LEU A 105 15.03 -9.08 -9.29
N LEU A 106 15.15 -7.76 -9.44
CA LEU A 106 16.21 -7.11 -10.21
C LEU A 106 17.56 -7.24 -9.51
N SER A 107 17.59 -7.14 -8.19
CA SER A 107 18.82 -7.11 -7.39
C SER A 107 19.21 -8.48 -6.85
N HIS A 108 18.57 -9.56 -7.31
CA HIS A 108 18.83 -10.91 -6.81
C HIS A 108 20.28 -11.34 -7.13
N PRO A 109 21.06 -11.87 -6.17
CA PRO A 109 22.49 -12.14 -6.37
C PRO A 109 22.81 -13.19 -7.44
N GLN A 110 21.87 -14.10 -7.74
CA GLN A 110 22.08 -15.20 -8.70
C GLN A 110 21.24 -15.08 -9.97
N TYR A 111 20.15 -14.32 -9.93
CA TYR A 111 19.13 -14.29 -10.99
C TYR A 111 18.69 -12.86 -11.30
N GLY A 112 19.39 -11.88 -10.73
CA GLY A 112 19.14 -10.47 -10.91
C GLY A 112 19.48 -10.03 -12.32
N VAL A 113 19.30 -8.75 -12.56
CA VAL A 113 19.63 -8.13 -13.83
C VAL A 113 21.15 -7.98 -13.94
N GLU A 114 21.68 -8.37 -15.08
CA GLU A 114 23.08 -8.18 -15.44
C GLU A 114 23.16 -7.33 -16.71
N LEU A 115 24.23 -6.54 -16.83
CA LEU A 115 24.52 -5.86 -18.09
C LEU A 115 25.32 -6.80 -19.00
N ALA A 116 24.90 -6.93 -20.26
CA ALA A 116 25.73 -7.54 -21.29
C ALA A 116 26.82 -6.58 -21.82
N GLY A 117 26.80 -5.30 -21.42
CA GLY A 117 27.79 -4.27 -21.77
C GLY A 117 27.96 -3.20 -20.69
N HIS A 118 28.57 -2.04 -21.00
CA HIS A 118 28.85 -1.01 -19.98
C HIS A 118 27.74 0.05 -19.81
N ARG A 119 26.69 0.06 -20.64
CA ARG A 119 25.61 1.06 -20.59
C ARG A 119 24.23 0.40 -20.57
N VAL A 120 23.37 0.89 -19.67
CA VAL A 120 21.94 0.60 -19.66
C VAL A 120 21.35 1.07 -21.00
N GLY A 121 20.68 0.20 -21.75
CA GLY A 121 20.03 0.51 -23.03
C GLY A 121 20.84 0.22 -24.31
N ASN A 122 22.18 0.31 -24.27
CA ASN A 122 23.03 0.02 -25.45
C ASN A 122 23.81 -1.30 -25.35
N GLY A 123 23.92 -1.87 -24.15
CA GLY A 123 24.67 -3.11 -23.90
C GLY A 123 23.82 -4.38 -23.86
N GLY A 124 22.49 -4.26 -23.86
CA GLY A 124 21.57 -5.36 -23.57
C GLY A 124 21.51 -5.70 -22.07
N LEU A 125 20.34 -6.11 -21.60
CA LEU A 125 20.13 -6.60 -20.22
C LEU A 125 19.96 -8.10 -20.25
N ILE A 126 20.46 -8.81 -19.24
CA ILE A 126 20.22 -10.24 -19.04
C ILE A 126 19.47 -10.39 -17.74
N TRP A 127 18.34 -11.10 -17.76
CA TRP A 127 17.61 -11.44 -16.55
C TRP A 127 17.07 -12.86 -16.68
N ARG A 128 17.33 -13.70 -15.67
CA ARG A 128 16.99 -15.14 -15.66
C ARG A 128 17.43 -15.88 -16.94
N GLY A 129 18.60 -15.53 -17.47
CA GLY A 129 19.16 -16.12 -18.70
C GLY A 129 18.50 -15.67 -20.01
N LYS A 130 17.50 -14.77 -19.96
CA LYS A 130 16.90 -14.15 -21.13
C LYS A 130 17.55 -12.79 -21.39
N SER A 131 17.93 -12.52 -22.64
CA SER A 131 18.45 -11.22 -23.06
C SER A 131 17.33 -10.29 -23.49
N TYR A 132 17.45 -9.02 -23.12
CA TYR A 132 16.52 -7.93 -23.41
C TYR A 132 17.27 -6.82 -24.13
N LYS A 133 16.66 -6.27 -25.18
CA LYS A 133 17.29 -5.20 -25.97
C LYS A 133 17.21 -3.86 -25.25
N THR A 134 16.09 -3.60 -24.60
CA THR A 134 15.80 -2.35 -23.89
C THR A 134 15.38 -2.62 -22.46
N SER A 135 15.49 -1.61 -21.59
CA SER A 135 14.89 -1.68 -20.24
C SER A 135 13.37 -1.79 -20.28
N THR A 136 12.73 -1.22 -21.30
CA THR A 136 11.29 -1.37 -21.58
C THR A 136 10.89 -2.84 -21.74
N ASP A 137 11.64 -3.61 -22.52
CA ASP A 137 11.34 -5.03 -22.73
C ASP A 137 11.42 -5.83 -21.41
N LEU A 138 12.40 -5.49 -20.56
CA LEU A 138 12.55 -6.10 -19.24
C LEU A 138 11.42 -5.68 -18.30
N TYR A 139 11.07 -4.39 -18.28
CA TYR A 139 9.97 -3.84 -17.50
C TYR A 139 8.64 -4.55 -17.83
N ILE A 140 8.33 -4.74 -19.11
CA ILE A 140 7.13 -5.47 -19.55
C ILE A 140 7.13 -6.92 -19.03
N ASP A 141 8.27 -7.61 -19.03
CA ASP A 141 8.34 -8.97 -18.50
C ASP A 141 8.24 -9.03 -16.97
N ILE A 142 8.75 -8.01 -16.27
CA ILE A 142 8.52 -7.83 -14.82
C ILE A 142 7.04 -7.62 -14.55
N GLN A 143 6.34 -6.80 -15.33
CA GLN A 143 4.88 -6.61 -15.21
C GLN A 143 4.10 -7.89 -15.49
N LYS A 144 4.51 -8.70 -16.47
CA LYS A 144 3.88 -10.02 -16.70
C LYS A 144 4.02 -10.95 -15.49
N LEU A 145 5.10 -10.83 -14.73
CA LEU A 145 5.34 -11.62 -13.53
C LEU A 145 4.61 -11.06 -12.30
N LEU A 146 4.69 -9.74 -12.08
CA LEU A 146 4.19 -9.10 -10.87
C LEU A 146 2.73 -8.60 -10.98
N GLY A 147 2.21 -8.50 -12.19
CA GLY A 147 0.95 -7.82 -12.50
C GLY A 147 1.16 -6.36 -12.90
N ASN A 148 0.03 -5.65 -13.02
CA ASN A 148 0.00 -4.25 -13.47
C ASN A 148 0.85 -3.35 -12.57
N ASP A 149 1.64 -2.47 -13.20
CA ASP A 149 2.42 -1.46 -12.49
C ASP A 149 1.48 -0.42 -11.85
N PRO A 150 1.53 -0.23 -10.52
CA PRO A 150 0.69 0.76 -9.86
C PRO A 150 1.19 2.20 -10.04
N LEU A 151 2.42 2.43 -10.50
CA LEU A 151 2.95 3.77 -10.81
C LEU A 151 2.77 4.19 -12.27
N ASP A 152 2.38 3.26 -13.15
CA ASP A 152 2.07 3.47 -14.58
C ASP A 152 3.14 4.26 -15.35
N SER A 153 4.42 4.02 -15.04
CA SER A 153 5.53 4.73 -15.68
C SER A 153 6.78 3.86 -15.68
N GLN A 154 7.54 3.88 -16.78
CA GLN A 154 8.81 3.15 -16.83
C GLN A 154 9.95 3.90 -16.11
N VAL A 155 9.84 5.22 -15.89
CA VAL A 155 10.95 6.03 -15.38
C VAL A 155 11.41 5.60 -14.01
N TRP A 156 10.50 5.21 -13.11
CA TRP A 156 10.88 4.69 -11.80
C TRP A 156 11.68 3.39 -11.92
N PHE A 157 11.36 2.55 -12.91
CA PHE A 157 12.01 1.28 -13.16
C PHE A 157 13.43 1.49 -13.68
N ASP A 158 13.60 2.41 -14.64
CA ASP A 158 14.91 2.80 -15.16
C ASP A 158 15.79 3.40 -14.06
N TYR A 159 15.21 4.21 -13.16
CA TYR A 159 15.92 4.73 -12.00
C TYR A 159 16.37 3.63 -11.02
N CYS A 160 15.53 2.62 -10.80
CA CYS A 160 15.91 1.45 -10.01
C CYS A 160 17.07 0.68 -10.66
N LEU A 161 17.00 0.43 -11.98
CA LEU A 161 18.09 -0.24 -12.71
C LEU A 161 19.40 0.54 -12.59
N GLN A 162 19.36 1.86 -12.81
CA GLN A 162 20.54 2.71 -12.66
C GLN A 162 21.12 2.59 -11.24
N SER A 163 20.28 2.68 -10.21
CA SER A 163 20.71 2.57 -8.82
C SER A 163 21.36 1.21 -8.51
N ILE A 164 20.87 0.11 -9.09
CA ILE A 164 21.47 -1.23 -8.96
C ILE A 164 22.85 -1.29 -9.61
N PHE A 165 23.04 -0.67 -10.78
CA PHE A 165 24.32 -0.75 -11.49
C PHE A 165 25.36 0.25 -10.98
N ASP A 166 24.92 1.42 -10.50
CA ASP A 166 25.80 2.43 -9.91
C ASP A 166 26.30 1.97 -8.53
N ASP A 167 25.43 1.35 -7.71
CA ASP A 167 25.77 0.71 -6.45
C ASP A 167 24.98 -0.60 -6.27
N GLY A 168 25.63 -1.72 -6.61
CA GLY A 168 25.07 -3.07 -6.51
C GLY A 168 24.68 -3.53 -5.11
N THR A 169 24.98 -2.75 -4.07
CA THR A 169 24.62 -3.05 -2.67
C THR A 169 23.51 -2.16 -2.12
N PHE A 170 23.34 -0.95 -2.67
CA PHE A 170 22.43 0.06 -2.14
C PHE A 170 20.99 -0.43 -2.11
N LEU A 171 20.40 -0.70 -3.28
CA LEU A 171 18.99 -1.09 -3.36
C LEU A 171 18.64 -2.41 -2.65
N PRO A 172 19.44 -3.50 -2.76
CA PRO A 172 19.18 -4.72 -1.99
C PRO A 172 19.13 -4.49 -0.48
N ALA A 173 19.95 -3.57 0.06
CA ALA A 173 19.92 -3.24 1.47
C ALA A 173 18.75 -2.31 1.81
N GLU A 174 18.48 -1.32 0.95
CA GLU A 174 17.51 -0.26 1.20
C GLU A 174 16.08 -0.80 1.33
N ILE A 175 15.70 -1.81 0.54
CA ILE A 175 14.37 -2.45 0.60
C ILE A 175 14.02 -3.08 1.95
N GLU A 176 15.04 -3.48 2.72
CA GLU A 176 14.89 -4.10 4.05
C GLU A 176 14.78 -3.06 5.16
N LEU A 177 15.00 -1.78 4.86
CA LEU A 177 14.96 -0.69 5.83
C LEU A 177 13.61 0.04 5.79
N ASP A 178 13.19 0.57 6.94
CA ASP A 178 11.93 1.33 7.07
C ASP A 178 11.93 2.61 6.22
N ARG A 179 13.12 3.16 5.96
CA ARG A 179 13.32 4.34 5.11
C ARG A 179 13.14 4.09 3.61
N PHE A 180 12.90 2.85 3.18
CA PHE A 180 12.52 2.57 1.78
C PHE A 180 11.29 3.37 1.33
N SER A 181 10.40 3.69 2.27
CA SER A 181 9.27 4.60 2.04
C SER A 181 9.70 5.99 1.53
N SER A 182 10.86 6.50 1.96
CA SER A 182 11.43 7.76 1.47
C SER A 182 11.97 7.62 0.05
N PHE A 183 12.57 6.47 -0.27
CA PHE A 183 12.97 6.15 -1.65
C PHE A 183 11.75 6.07 -2.57
N MET A 184 10.65 5.46 -2.10
CA MET A 184 9.38 5.41 -2.82
C MET A 184 8.83 6.81 -3.13
N TYR A 185 8.98 7.78 -2.21
CA TYR A 185 8.61 9.16 -2.48
C TYR A 185 9.41 9.76 -3.64
N GLN A 186 10.73 9.53 -3.69
CA GLN A 186 11.57 9.99 -4.80
C GLN A 186 11.12 9.41 -6.15
N LEU A 187 10.79 8.11 -6.19
CA LEU A 187 10.26 7.48 -7.40
C LEU A 187 8.95 8.14 -7.86
N LYS A 188 8.03 8.42 -6.93
CA LYS A 188 6.77 9.10 -7.25
C LYS A 188 6.99 10.52 -7.78
N GLU A 189 7.94 11.27 -7.23
CA GLU A 189 8.28 12.59 -7.75
C GLU A 189 8.86 12.51 -9.16
N LEU A 190 9.70 11.50 -9.46
CA LEU A 190 10.18 11.27 -10.83
C LEU A 190 9.03 10.98 -11.81
N VAL A 191 8.10 10.11 -11.43
CA VAL A 191 6.91 9.80 -12.25
C VAL A 191 6.05 11.05 -12.47
N LYS A 192 5.86 11.89 -11.44
CA LYS A 192 5.13 13.16 -11.58
C LYS A 192 5.81 14.13 -12.53
N LEU A 193 7.15 14.20 -12.51
CA LEU A 193 7.93 15.05 -13.42
C LEU A 193 7.84 14.58 -14.87
N GLU A 194 7.79 13.27 -15.11
CA GLU A 194 7.53 12.73 -16.45
C GLU A 194 6.12 13.09 -16.93
N ALA A 195 5.12 12.93 -16.07
CA ALA A 195 3.73 13.23 -16.41
C ALA A 195 3.47 14.74 -16.59
N ASN A 196 4.22 15.59 -15.89
CA ASN A 196 4.14 17.05 -15.95
C ASN A 196 5.51 17.62 -16.33
N PRO A 197 5.93 17.48 -17.60
CA PRO A 197 7.18 18.04 -18.05
C PRO A 197 7.18 19.55 -17.80
N ILE A 198 8.36 20.11 -17.49
CA ILE A 198 8.53 21.53 -17.20
C ILE A 198 7.93 22.34 -18.36
N ASP A 199 6.90 23.13 -18.06
CA ASP A 199 6.28 24.02 -19.03
C ASP A 199 7.26 25.15 -19.36
N ILE A 200 7.76 25.15 -20.59
CA ILE A 200 8.65 26.21 -21.07
C ILE A 200 7.73 27.39 -21.44
N PRO A 201 7.88 28.56 -20.79
CA PRO A 201 7.04 29.71 -21.07
C PRO A 201 7.05 30.05 -22.56
N ASP A 202 5.92 30.51 -23.10
CA ASP A 202 5.86 30.92 -24.50
C ASP A 202 6.88 32.03 -24.76
N LYS A 203 7.53 31.99 -25.93
CA LYS A 203 8.53 32.98 -26.37
C LYS A 203 7.98 34.40 -26.34
N SER A 204 6.66 34.54 -26.51
CA SER A 204 5.95 35.83 -26.46
C SER A 204 5.90 36.45 -25.07
N GLU A 205 6.10 35.65 -24.01
CA GLU A 205 6.04 36.05 -22.61
C GLU A 205 7.44 36.32 -22.01
N LEU A 206 8.50 36.07 -22.78
CA LEU A 206 9.88 36.15 -22.33
C LEU A 206 10.62 37.30 -23.00
N THR A 207 11.54 37.94 -22.26
CA THR A 207 12.46 38.89 -22.89
C THR A 207 13.47 38.13 -23.75
N ALA A 208 14.08 38.82 -24.73
CA ALA A 208 15.11 38.21 -25.59
C ALA A 208 16.31 37.66 -24.79
N SER A 209 16.64 38.28 -23.65
CA SER A 209 17.70 37.82 -22.75
C SER A 209 17.31 36.52 -22.04
N ASP A 210 16.06 36.43 -21.55
CA ASP A 210 15.56 35.26 -20.85
C ASP A 210 15.35 34.07 -21.80
N MET A 211 14.90 34.34 -23.03
CA MET A 211 14.85 33.32 -24.08
C MET A 211 16.24 32.76 -24.39
N PHE A 212 17.27 33.60 -24.46
CA PHE A 212 18.63 33.16 -24.75
C PHE A 212 19.19 32.32 -23.59
N PHE A 213 18.89 32.72 -22.35
CA PHE A 213 19.25 31.95 -21.16
C PHE A 213 18.53 30.59 -21.13
N ILE A 214 17.21 30.55 -21.35
CA ILE A 214 16.43 29.31 -21.38
C ILE A 214 16.90 28.38 -22.52
N ALA A 215 17.12 28.92 -23.72
CA ALA A 215 17.66 28.14 -24.84
C ALA A 215 19.04 27.54 -24.51
N SER A 216 19.91 28.31 -23.83
CA SER A 216 21.20 27.81 -23.36
C SER A 216 21.10 26.76 -22.25
N LEU A 217 20.05 26.82 -21.43
CA LEU A 217 19.81 25.89 -20.32
C LEU A 217 19.27 24.54 -20.82
N PHE A 218 18.37 24.55 -21.79
CA PHE A 218 17.72 23.35 -22.33
C PHE A 218 18.43 22.76 -23.57
N ASN A 219 19.53 23.36 -24.04
CA ASN A 219 20.29 22.90 -25.20
C ASN A 219 19.42 22.77 -26.48
N VAL A 220 18.37 23.58 -26.57
CA VAL A 220 17.48 23.65 -27.73
C VAL A 220 18.05 24.72 -28.65
N VAL A 221 18.75 24.30 -29.72
CA VAL A 221 19.22 25.18 -30.80
C VAL A 221 18.10 25.38 -31.80
#